data_AF-A0A847NKG8-F1
#
_entry.id   AF-A0A847NKG8-F1
#
_cell.length_a   1.000
_cell.length_b   1.000
_cell.length_c   1.000
_cell.angle_alpha   90.00
_cell.angle_beta   90.00
_cell.angle_gamma   90.00
#
_symmetry.space_group_name_H-M   'P 1'
#
loop_
_entity.id
_entity.type
_entity.pdbx_description
1 polymer ?
#
loop_
_entity_poly.entity_id
_entity_poly.type
_entity_poly.pdbx_seq_one_letter_code
_entity_poly.pdbx_strand_id
1 'polypeptide(L)' 'MEILKAFIKDIDKQEQLINKFDMELWSSLVDLITVYNKENILIMFRNGMEITV' A
#
# COMPACT_ATOMS: atom_id res chain seq x y z
N MET A 1 3.78 8.30 -17.67
CA MET A 1 3.75 6.85 -17.94
C MET A 1 5.08 6.16 -17.60
N GLU A 2 6.23 6.81 -17.82
CA GLU A 2 7.56 6.23 -17.53
C GLU A 2 7.84 6.01 -16.03
N ILE A 3 7.35 6.89 -15.16
CA ILE A 3 7.53 6.78 -13.71
C ILE A 3 6.86 5.50 -13.15
N LEU A 4 5.64 5.20 -13.61
CA LEU A 4 4.92 4.00 -13.19
C LEU A 4 5.62 2.72 -13.67
N LYS A 5 6.18 2.73 -14.88
CA LYS A 5 6.95 1.59 -15.41
C LYS A 5 8.25 1.38 -14.64
N ALA A 6 8.95 2.46 -14.26
CA ALA A 6 10.15 2.38 -13.44
C ALA A 6 9.82 1.79 -12.06
N PHE A 7 8.73 2.25 -11.44
CA PHE A 7 8.24 1.74 -10.16
C PHE A 7 7.88 0.25 -10.21
N ILE A 8 7.12 -0.19 -11.21
CA ILE A 8 6.79 -1.62 -11.41
C ILE A 8 8.06 -2.45 -11.61
N LYS A 9 9.01 -1.96 -12.41
CA LYS A 9 10.30 -2.63 -12.64
C LYS A 9 11.14 -2.74 -11.36
N ASP A 10 11.03 -1.78 -10.45
CA ASP A 10 11.75 -1.81 -9.18
C ASP A 10 11.06 -2.69 -8.13
N ILE A 11 9.75 -2.92 -8.25
CA ILE A 11 9.01 -3.95 -7.49
C ILE A 11 9.35 -5.36 -8.01
N ASP A 12 9.36 -5.58 -9.33
CA ASP A 12 9.65 -6.89 -9.93
C ASP A 12 11.07 -7.40 -9.64
N LYS A 13 12.02 -6.50 -9.36
CA LYS A 13 13.40 -6.86 -8.95
C LYS A 13 13.49 -7.30 -7.49
N GLN A 14 12.44 -7.09 -6.69
CA GLN A 14 12.43 -7.50 -5.30
C GLN A 14 12.10 -9.00 -5.24
N GLU A 15 13.14 -9.84 -5.22
CA GLU A 15 13.01 -11.31 -5.10
C GLU A 15 12.34 -11.76 -3.79
N GLN A 16 12.15 -10.86 -2.82
CA GLN A 16 11.49 -11.16 -1.55
C GLN A 16 10.25 -10.29 -1.39
N LEU A 17 9.17 -10.91 -0.88
CA LEU A 17 8.06 -10.19 -0.27
C LEU A 17 8.61 -9.02 0.54
N ILE A 18 8.04 -7.84 0.33
CA ILE A 18 8.40 -6.62 1.03
C ILE A 18 8.24 -6.87 2.53
N ASN A 19 9.37 -7.12 3.19
CA ASN A 19 9.43 -7.50 4.61
C ASN A 19 9.61 -6.27 5.52
N LYS A 20 9.74 -5.07 4.92
CA LYS A 20 9.86 -3.79 5.61
C LYS A 20 8.79 -2.85 5.09
N PHE A 21 8.15 -2.14 6.01
CA PHE A 21 7.17 -1.13 5.68
C PHE A 21 7.82 0.01 4.88
N ASP A 22 7.21 0.35 3.75
CA ASP A 22 7.56 1.51 2.92
C ASP A 22 6.34 2.43 2.81
N MET A 23 6.49 3.68 3.26
CA MET A 23 5.39 4.63 3.36
C MET A 23 4.87 5.08 1.98
N GLU A 24 5.75 5.25 0.99
CA GLU A 24 5.36 5.70 -0.34
C GLU A 24 4.61 4.60 -1.09
N LEU A 25 5.13 3.37 -1.03
CA LEU A 25 4.47 2.21 -1.60
C LEU A 25 3.13 1.97 -0.91
N TRP A 26 3.08 1.99 0.42
CA TRP A 26 1.84 1.76 1.17
C TRP A 26 0.77 2.80 0.82
N SER A 27 1.16 4.08 0.75
CA SER A 27 0.25 5.17 0.35
C SER A 27 -0.24 5.02 -1.10
N SER A 28 0.56 4.45 -1.99
CA SER A 28 0.17 4.20 -3.39
C SER A 28 -0.90 3.10 -3.52
N LEU A 29 -0.95 2.16 -2.57
CA LEU A 29 -1.84 1.01 -2.58
C LEU A 29 -3.17 1.30 -1.87
N VAL A 30 -3.18 2.24 -0.93
CA VAL A 30 -4.39 2.67 -0.23
C VAL A 30 -5.33 3.42 -1.17
N ASP A 31 -6.62 3.16 -0.99
CA ASP A 31 -7.72 3.86 -1.63
C ASP A 31 -8.37 4.86 -0.66
N LEU A 32 -8.74 4.40 0.54
CA LEU A 32 -9.38 5.22 1.56
C LEU A 32 -8.98 4.78 2.96
N ILE A 33 -8.83 5.73 3.88
CA ILE A 33 -8.68 5.49 5.32
C ILE A 33 -9.87 6.12 6.05
N THR A 34 -10.58 5.33 6.85
CA THR A 34 -11.66 5.80 7.72
C THR A 34 -11.22 5.63 9.18
N VAL A 35 -11.18 6.74 9.93
CA VAL A 35 -10.79 6.74 11.34
C VAL A 35 -12.04 6.95 12.19
N TYR A 36 -12.46 5.92 12.93
CA TYR A 36 -13.58 6.01 13.86
C TYR A 36 -13.09 6.49 15.23
N ASN A 37 -12.01 5.89 15.72
CA ASN A 37 -11.30 6.30 16.94
C ASN A 37 -9.84 5.80 16.89
N LYS A 38 -9.06 6.06 17.94
CA LYS A 38 -7.63 5.70 18.03
C LYS A 38 -7.31 4.20 17.92
N GLU A 39 -8.29 3.33 18.15
CA GLU A 39 -8.19 1.87 18.15
C GLU A 39 -9.11 1.24 17.10
N ASN A 40 -9.65 2.05 16.18
CA ASN A 40 -10.53 1.57 15.13
C ASN A 40 -10.31 2.39 13.86
N ILE A 41 -9.38 1.90 13.04
CA ILE A 41 -9.00 2.46 11.75
C ILE A 41 -9.28 1.41 10.68
N LEU A 42 -10.12 1.76 9.71
CA LEU A 42 -10.38 0.95 8.53
C LEU A 42 -9.57 1.47 7.35
N ILE A 43 -8.84 0.56 6.70
CA ILE A 43 -7.96 0.85 5.57
C ILE A 43 -8.43 0.02 4.38
N MET A 44 -8.88 0.72 3.35
CA MET A 44 -9.30 0.15 2.08
C MET A 44 -8.16 0.27 1.07
N PHE A 45 -7.75 -0.84 0.48
CA PHE A 45 -6.76 -0.86 -0.59
C PHE A 45 -7.44 -0.89 -1.96
N ARG A 46 -6.75 -0.37 -2.98
CA ARG A 46 -7.26 -0.28 -4.36
C ARG A 46 -7.56 -1.63 -5.00
N ASN A 47 -6.98 -2.71 -4.47
CA ASN A 47 -7.26 -4.08 -4.89
C ASN A 47 -8.51 -4.69 -4.21
N GLY A 48 -9.24 -3.91 -3.39
CA GLY A 48 -10.42 -4.36 -2.64
C GLY A 48 -10.10 -5.06 -1.32
N MET A 49 -8.83 -5.13 -0.91
CA MET A 49 -8.46 -5.65 0.41
C MET A 49 -8.81 -4.64 1.50
N GLU A 50 -9.28 -5.15 2.64
CA GLU A 50 -9.66 -4.36 3.81
C GLU A 50 -8.80 -4.79 5.00
N ILE A 51 -8.24 -3.81 5.72
CA ILE A 51 -7.52 -4.04 6.98
C ILE A 51 -8.11 -3.14 8.06
N THR A 52 -8.40 -3.73 9.22
CA THR A 52 -8.82 -3.00 10.42
C THR A 52 -7.72 -3.09 11.47
N VAL A 53 -7.39 -1.94 12.07
CA VAL A 53 -6.39 -1.79 13.14
C VAL A 53 -7.02 -1.14 14.35
#